data_AF-A0A0P0VX02-F1
#
_entry.id   AF-A0A0P0VX02-F1
#
_cell.length_a   1.000
_cell.length_b   1.000
_cell.length_c   1.000
_cell.angle_alpha   90.00
_cell.angle_beta   90.00
_cell.angle_gamma   90.00
#
_symmetry.space_group_name_H-M   'P 1'
#
loop_
_entity.id
_entity.type
_entity.pdbx_description
1 polymer ?
#
loop_
_entity_poly.entity_id
_entity_poly.type
_entity_poly.pdbx_seq_one_letter_code
_entity_poly.pdbx_strand_id
1 'polypeptide(L)'
;MKVLKGSFDQGATEYVEVDRPVAYKEVLKTWAKWVDRNIDPNRTTVFFMSMSPNHITPEAWGNYGGIKCAMETLPITNRTTSLDVGTDWRLYAGAQEVLQTFRRVPVHLVDITALSELRKDAHTSVHTLRQGKLLTPEQQSDPKTYADCIHWCLPGLPDTWNQFLYARIASAPWSSDQ
;
A
#
# COMPACT_ATOMS: atom_id res chain seq x y z
N MET A 1 16.49 -0.43 6.98
CA MET A 1 16.49 -1.00 5.61
C MET A 1 17.91 -1.40 5.28
N LYS A 2 18.13 -2.58 4.68
CA LYS A 2 19.46 -3.00 4.22
C LYS A 2 19.70 -2.45 2.82
N VAL A 3 20.72 -1.61 2.65
CA VAL A 3 21.09 -0.97 1.38
C VAL A 3 22.46 -1.48 0.96
N LEU A 4 22.56 -2.03 -0.25
CA LEU A 4 23.79 -2.62 -0.79
C LEU A 4 24.84 -1.53 -1.04
N LYS A 5 26.10 -1.76 -0.65
CA LYS A 5 27.20 -0.80 -0.89
C LYS A 5 27.75 -0.81 -2.32
N GLY A 6 27.38 -1.79 -3.13
CA GLY A 6 27.82 -1.97 -4.52
C GLY A 6 26.67 -2.37 -5.44
N SER A 7 26.98 -3.12 -6.50
CA SER A 7 25.98 -3.67 -7.43
C SER A 7 25.86 -5.19 -7.28
N PHE A 8 24.64 -5.69 -7.41
CA PHE A 8 24.38 -7.14 -7.49
C PHE A 8 25.16 -7.79 -8.65
N ASP A 9 25.24 -7.12 -9.80
CA ASP A 9 25.92 -7.64 -11.00
C ASP A 9 27.44 -7.77 -10.82
N GLN A 10 28.00 -7.07 -9.84
CA GLN A 10 29.42 -7.14 -9.47
C GLN A 10 29.67 -8.12 -8.32
N GLY A 11 28.65 -8.88 -7.90
CA GLY A 11 28.75 -9.82 -6.79
C GLY A 11 28.89 -9.15 -5.43
N ALA A 12 28.49 -7.87 -5.29
CA ALA A 12 28.55 -7.19 -4.00
C ALA A 12 27.57 -7.85 -3.01
N THR A 13 28.04 -8.08 -1.78
CA THR A 13 27.26 -8.73 -0.71
C THR A 13 27.19 -7.90 0.56
N GLU A 14 27.93 -6.79 0.64
CA GLU A 14 27.97 -5.93 1.83
C GLU A 14 26.81 -4.92 1.83
N TYR A 15 26.11 -4.84 2.96
CA TYR A 15 24.98 -3.92 3.17
C TYR A 15 25.23 -3.00 4.35
N VAL A 16 24.65 -1.81 4.29
CA VAL A 16 24.48 -0.91 5.43
C VAL A 16 23.04 -0.85 5.88
N GLU A 17 22.83 -0.60 7.16
CA GLU A 17 21.51 -0.28 7.67
C GLU A 17 21.25 1.22 7.55
N VAL A 18 20.15 1.55 6.88
CA VAL A 18 19.67 2.92 6.69
C VAL A 18 18.28 3.02 7.28
N ASP A 19 17.96 4.15 7.92
CA ASP A 19 16.61 4.42 8.42
C ASP A 19 15.57 4.28 7.30
N ARG A 20 14.39 3.74 7.63
CA ARG A 20 13.40 3.30 6.64
C ARG A 20 12.85 4.48 5.82
N PRO A 21 12.36 5.59 6.42
CA PRO A 21 12.02 6.81 5.70
C PRO A 21 13.13 7.36 4.81
N VAL A 22 14.38 7.36 5.28
CA VAL A 22 15.53 7.87 4.50
C VAL A 22 15.75 7.01 3.26
N ALA A 23 15.84 5.69 3.41
CA ALA A 23 16.03 4.78 2.28
C ALA A 23 14.86 4.85 1.29
N TYR A 24 13.62 4.91 1.79
CA TYR A 24 12.42 5.00 0.97
C TYR A 24 12.39 6.28 0.12
N LYS A 25 12.78 7.43 0.70
CA LYS A 25 12.86 8.69 -0.02
C LYS A 25 13.92 8.67 -1.13
N GLU A 26 15.06 8.03 -0.90
CA GLU A 26 16.10 7.87 -1.94
C GLU A 26 15.65 6.95 -3.09
N VAL A 27 14.90 5.89 -2.78
CA VAL A 27 14.25 5.04 -3.81
C VAL A 27 13.27 5.87 -4.64
N LEU A 28 12.38 6.63 -4.01
CA LEU A 28 11.40 7.44 -4.72
C LEU A 28 12.03 8.58 -5.53
N LYS A 29 13.08 9.23 -5.04
CA LYS A 29 13.83 10.22 -5.83
C LYS A 29 14.45 9.60 -7.08
N THR A 30 14.94 8.36 -6.98
CA THR A 30 15.52 7.64 -8.12
C THR A 30 14.45 7.30 -9.14
N TRP A 31 13.31 6.77 -8.70
CA TRP A 31 12.13 6.55 -9.54
C TRP A 31 11.64 7.86 -10.18
N ALA A 32 11.58 8.96 -9.43
CA ALA A 32 11.10 10.24 -9.95
C ALA A 32 12.01 10.79 -11.06
N LYS A 33 13.33 10.73 -10.88
CA LYS A 33 14.31 11.07 -11.93
C LYS A 33 14.12 10.20 -13.18
N TRP A 34 13.81 8.92 -13.02
CA TRP A 34 13.56 8.03 -14.14
C TRP A 34 12.27 8.41 -14.88
N VAL A 35 11.16 8.65 -14.16
CA VAL A 35 9.89 9.09 -14.75
C VAL A 35 10.08 10.39 -15.53
N ASP A 36 10.75 11.37 -14.90
CA ASP A 36 10.99 12.68 -15.49
C ASP A 36 11.91 12.64 -16.72
N ARG A 37 12.69 11.58 -16.91
CA ARG A 37 13.53 11.41 -18.12
C ARG A 37 12.87 10.61 -19.23
N ASN A 38 11.97 9.68 -18.89
CA ASN A 38 11.53 8.64 -19.81
C ASN A 38 10.05 8.71 -20.20
N ILE A 39 9.22 9.45 -19.47
CA ILE A 39 7.78 9.47 -19.72
C ILE A 39 7.36 10.67 -20.55
N ASP A 40 6.64 10.44 -21.63
CA ASP A 40 5.95 11.49 -22.39
C ASP A 40 4.56 11.75 -21.76
N PRO A 41 4.33 12.93 -21.14
CA PRO A 41 3.06 13.23 -20.48
C PRO A 41 1.88 13.35 -21.46
N ASN A 42 2.14 13.54 -22.77
CA ASN A 42 1.08 13.58 -23.78
C ASN A 42 0.59 12.17 -24.16
N ARG A 43 1.34 11.12 -23.79
CA ARG A 43 1.02 9.73 -24.13
C ARG A 43 0.72 8.87 -22.91
N THR A 44 1.20 9.26 -21.74
CA THR A 44 1.18 8.43 -20.53
C THR A 44 0.74 9.23 -19.32
N THR A 45 -0.29 8.74 -18.64
CA THR A 45 -0.66 9.19 -17.30
C THR A 45 0.03 8.33 -16.25
N VAL A 46 0.67 8.95 -15.26
CA VAL A 46 1.37 8.26 -14.19
C VAL A 46 0.58 8.36 -12.89
N PHE A 47 0.37 7.23 -12.22
CA PHE A 47 -0.26 7.14 -10.92
C PHE A 47 0.73 6.63 -9.88
N PHE A 48 0.62 7.13 -8.66
CA PHE A 48 1.30 6.58 -7.50
C PHE A 48 0.24 6.22 -6.46
N MET A 49 0.11 4.94 -6.14
CA MET A 49 -0.83 4.49 -5.12
C MET A 49 -0.17 4.60 -3.74
N SER A 50 -0.86 5.24 -2.80
CA SER A 50 -0.35 5.36 -1.43
C SER A 50 -0.38 4.00 -0.71
N MET A 51 0.17 3.92 0.51
CA MET A 51 0.36 2.64 1.18
C MET A 51 -0.96 1.94 1.53
N SER A 52 -1.01 0.63 1.27
CA SER A 52 -2.02 -0.27 1.80
C SER A 52 -1.69 -0.61 3.27
N PRO A 53 -2.59 -0.36 4.23
CA PRO A 53 -2.35 -0.69 5.63
C PRO A 53 -2.48 -2.20 5.89
N ASN A 54 -2.08 -2.61 7.09
CA ASN A 54 -2.34 -3.93 7.65
C ASN A 54 -3.18 -3.81 8.92
N HIS A 55 -3.79 -4.92 9.36
CA HIS A 55 -4.69 -4.94 10.52
C HIS A 55 -4.34 -6.08 11.49
N ILE A 56 -3.18 -5.97 12.16
CA ILE A 56 -2.70 -7.03 13.07
C ILE A 56 -2.96 -6.75 14.56
N THR A 57 -3.36 -5.53 14.92
CA THR A 57 -3.51 -5.07 16.31
C THR A 57 -4.96 -4.65 16.58
N PRO A 58 -5.84 -5.55 17.03
CA PRO A 58 -7.27 -5.27 17.19
C PRO A 58 -7.60 -4.24 18.26
N GLU A 59 -6.70 -4.04 19.22
CA GLU A 59 -6.79 -2.99 20.23
C GLU A 59 -6.79 -1.58 19.59
N ALA A 60 -6.18 -1.42 18.40
CA ALA A 60 -6.17 -0.16 17.66
C ALA A 60 -7.57 0.37 17.31
N TRP A 61 -8.56 -0.53 17.22
CA TRP A 61 -9.96 -0.19 16.98
C TRP A 61 -10.87 -0.63 18.14
N GLY A 62 -10.30 -0.84 19.33
CA GLY A 62 -11.04 -1.10 20.57
C GLY A 62 -11.53 -2.54 20.76
N ASN A 63 -11.12 -3.50 19.91
CA ASN A 63 -11.47 -4.91 20.08
C ASN A 63 -10.42 -5.64 20.94
N TYR A 64 -10.44 -5.36 22.25
CA TYR A 64 -9.56 -6.03 23.21
C TYR A 64 -9.89 -7.52 23.29
N GLY A 65 -8.91 -8.37 22.98
CA GLY A 65 -9.09 -9.82 22.90
C GLY A 65 -9.45 -10.35 21.51
N GLY A 66 -9.59 -9.47 20.52
CA GLY A 66 -9.65 -9.87 19.11
C GLY A 66 -8.36 -10.57 18.64
N ILE A 67 -8.41 -11.21 17.48
CA ILE A 67 -7.24 -11.91 16.91
C ILE A 67 -6.90 -11.28 15.56
N LYS A 68 -5.95 -10.33 15.55
CA LYS A 68 -5.57 -9.58 14.34
C LYS A 68 -6.83 -9.02 13.65
N CYS A 69 -6.97 -9.21 12.33
CA CYS A 69 -8.16 -8.90 11.53
C CYS A 69 -9.18 -10.04 11.49
N ALA A 70 -8.90 -11.19 12.11
CA ALA A 70 -9.82 -12.32 12.05
C ALA A 70 -11.10 -12.01 12.84
N MET A 71 -12.24 -12.50 12.32
CA MET A 71 -13.59 -12.25 12.85
C MET A 71 -14.09 -10.80 12.72
N GLU A 72 -13.29 -9.88 12.16
CA GLU A 72 -13.76 -8.55 11.81
C GLU A 72 -14.62 -8.64 10.54
N THR A 73 -15.89 -8.28 10.65
CA THR A 73 -16.88 -8.41 9.55
C THR A 73 -17.51 -7.08 9.16
N LEU A 74 -17.18 -6.01 9.87
CA LEU A 74 -17.64 -4.65 9.62
C LEU A 74 -16.46 -3.68 9.63
N PRO A 75 -16.50 -2.62 8.80
CA PRO A 75 -15.48 -1.59 8.85
C PRO A 75 -15.52 -0.82 10.17
N ILE A 76 -14.46 -0.07 10.45
CA ILE A 76 -14.42 0.89 11.54
C ILE A 76 -15.38 2.04 11.21
N THR A 77 -16.45 2.15 12.00
CA THR A 77 -17.46 3.21 11.86
C THR A 77 -17.23 4.35 12.85
N ASN A 78 -16.65 4.06 14.01
CA ASN A 78 -16.34 5.08 15.01
C ASN A 78 -15.08 5.85 14.61
N ARG A 79 -15.21 7.16 14.38
CA ARG A 79 -14.13 8.08 14.02
C ARG A 79 -13.82 9.11 15.11
N THR A 80 -14.34 8.92 16.32
CA THR A 80 -14.14 9.89 17.42
C THR A 80 -12.76 9.79 18.07
N THR A 81 -12.04 8.69 17.84
CA THR A 81 -10.68 8.45 18.35
C THR A 81 -9.68 8.39 17.21
N SER A 82 -8.42 8.75 17.49
CA SER A 82 -7.33 8.51 16.56
C SER A 82 -7.18 7.01 16.30
N LEU A 83 -7.10 6.64 15.03
CA LEU A 83 -6.84 5.27 14.59
C LEU A 83 -5.34 5.12 14.30
N ASP A 84 -4.71 4.14 14.93
CA ASP A 84 -3.31 3.77 14.65
C ASP A 84 -3.20 2.26 14.49
N VAL A 85 -3.25 1.80 13.24
CA VAL A 85 -3.06 0.40 12.88
C VAL A 85 -1.59 0.07 12.56
N GLY A 86 -0.65 0.96 12.88
CA GLY A 86 0.78 0.79 12.65
C GLY A 86 1.27 1.22 11.25
N THR A 87 0.46 1.97 10.51
CA THR A 87 0.87 2.58 9.24
C THR A 87 2.03 3.56 9.46
N ASP A 88 3.13 3.38 8.72
CA ASP A 88 4.28 4.29 8.80
C ASP A 88 4.00 5.56 7.98
N TRP A 89 3.26 6.50 8.56
CA TRP A 89 2.87 7.77 7.95
C TRP A 89 4.06 8.64 7.52
N ARG A 90 5.27 8.38 8.02
CA ARG A 90 6.49 9.04 7.55
C ARG A 90 6.82 8.67 6.11
N LEU A 91 6.49 7.45 5.67
CA LEU A 91 6.65 7.03 4.28
C LEU A 91 5.62 7.71 3.36
N TYR A 92 4.41 7.93 3.86
CA TYR A 92 3.34 8.63 3.15
C TYR A 92 3.76 10.08 2.91
N ALA A 93 4.21 10.77 3.97
CA ALA A 93 4.75 12.12 3.88
C ALA A 93 5.95 12.18 2.93
N GLY A 94 6.90 11.23 3.04
CA GLY A 94 8.04 11.15 2.14
C GLY A 94 7.65 10.94 0.67
N ALA A 95 6.60 10.15 0.40
CA ALA A 95 6.06 10.02 -0.95
C ALA A 95 5.44 11.33 -1.43
N GLN A 96 4.57 11.96 -0.64
CA GLN A 96 3.97 13.25 -1.00
C GLN A 96 5.02 14.32 -1.30
N GLU A 97 6.06 14.43 -0.47
CA GLU A 97 7.17 15.36 -0.69
C GLU A 97 7.85 15.13 -2.04
N VAL A 98 8.15 13.87 -2.40
CA VAL A 98 8.77 13.56 -3.70
C VAL A 98 7.80 13.82 -4.85
N LEU A 99 6.52 13.45 -4.73
CA LEU A 99 5.51 13.69 -5.77
C LEU A 99 5.33 15.18 -6.07
N GLN A 100 5.47 16.05 -5.07
CA GLN A 100 5.43 17.50 -5.25
C GLN A 100 6.66 18.08 -5.98
N THR A 101 7.73 17.31 -6.18
CA THR A 101 8.92 17.77 -6.91
C THR A 101 8.81 17.63 -8.43
N PHE A 102 7.83 16.88 -8.93
CA PHE A 102 7.62 16.75 -10.38
C PHE A 102 7.26 18.11 -10.99
N ARG A 103 7.83 18.38 -12.17
CA ARG A 103 7.58 19.62 -12.93
C ARG A 103 7.10 19.33 -14.35
N ARG A 104 7.63 18.27 -14.98
CA ARG A 104 7.33 17.92 -16.37
C ARG A 104 6.24 16.85 -16.49
N VAL A 105 6.34 15.76 -15.73
CA VAL A 105 5.39 14.64 -15.77
C VAL A 105 4.49 14.70 -14.53
N PRO A 106 3.20 15.03 -14.68
CA PRO A 106 2.27 14.99 -13.56
C PRO A 106 2.15 13.56 -13.03
N VAL A 107 2.27 13.40 -11.72
CA VAL A 107 1.95 12.14 -11.06
C VAL A 107 0.71 12.32 -10.20
N HIS A 108 -0.29 11.49 -10.44
CA HIS A 108 -1.53 11.50 -9.67
C HIS A 108 -1.40 10.56 -8.47
N LEU A 109 -1.47 11.11 -7.26
CA LEU A 109 -1.57 10.33 -6.04
C LEU A 109 -2.97 9.69 -5.97
N VAL A 110 -3.00 8.36 -5.91
CA VAL A 110 -4.20 7.58 -5.57
C VAL A 110 -4.15 7.35 -4.07
N ASP A 111 -4.73 8.30 -3.35
CA ASP A 111 -4.67 8.35 -1.89
C ASP A 111 -5.69 7.40 -1.26
N ILE A 112 -5.20 6.21 -0.91
CA ILE A 112 -6.00 5.10 -0.40
C ILE A 112 -5.74 4.81 1.08
N THR A 113 -4.74 5.42 1.70
CA THR A 113 -4.22 4.92 2.99
C THR A 113 -5.25 5.08 4.10
N ALA A 114 -5.69 6.30 4.39
CA ALA A 114 -6.63 6.56 5.50
C ALA A 114 -7.98 5.85 5.33
N LEU A 115 -8.54 5.82 4.11
CA LEU A 115 -9.80 5.11 3.88
C LEU A 115 -9.65 3.59 4.01
N SER A 116 -8.45 3.06 3.73
CA SER A 116 -8.18 1.62 3.82
C SER A 116 -7.93 1.18 5.25
N GLU A 117 -7.44 2.06 6.13
CA GLU A 117 -7.31 1.76 7.58
C GLU A 117 -8.66 1.54 8.25
N LEU A 118 -9.74 2.04 7.65
CA LEU A 118 -11.09 1.80 8.17
C LEU A 118 -11.60 0.38 7.84
N ARG A 119 -10.92 -0.36 6.96
CA ARG A 119 -11.43 -1.59 6.35
C ARG A 119 -10.86 -2.86 6.96
N LYS A 120 -10.79 -2.93 8.29
CA LYS A 120 -10.38 -4.12 9.03
C LYS A 120 -11.13 -5.41 8.64
N ASP A 121 -12.31 -5.28 8.04
CA ASP A 121 -13.19 -6.35 7.57
C ASP A 121 -12.81 -6.97 6.21
N ALA A 122 -11.97 -6.30 5.43
CA ALA A 122 -11.82 -6.62 4.00
C ALA A 122 -10.61 -7.52 3.68
N HIS A 123 -9.84 -7.94 4.70
CA HIS A 123 -8.68 -8.81 4.52
C HIS A 123 -9.08 -10.26 4.20
N THR A 124 -8.16 -11.01 3.58
CA THR A 124 -8.36 -12.44 3.32
C THR A 124 -8.40 -13.29 4.59
N SER A 125 -7.74 -12.82 5.66
CA SER A 125 -7.65 -13.53 6.94
C SER A 125 -7.12 -14.96 6.73
N VAL A 126 -7.85 -15.98 7.17
CA VAL A 126 -7.50 -17.39 6.96
C VAL A 126 -8.04 -17.98 5.66
N HIS A 127 -8.80 -17.20 4.88
CA HIS A 127 -9.41 -17.65 3.62
C HIS A 127 -8.45 -17.39 2.44
N THR A 128 -7.22 -17.85 2.57
CA THR A 128 -6.12 -17.57 1.62
C THR A 128 -5.24 -18.80 1.40
N LEU A 129 -4.24 -18.64 0.53
CA LEU A 129 -3.22 -19.64 0.23
C LEU A 129 -1.99 -19.45 1.13
N ARG A 130 -1.36 -20.56 1.51
CA ARG A 130 0.00 -20.58 2.05
C ARG A 130 0.84 -21.57 1.25
N GLN A 131 1.96 -21.10 0.71
CA GLN A 131 2.83 -21.90 -0.16
C GLN A 131 2.07 -22.55 -1.34
N GLY A 132 1.13 -21.81 -1.93
CA GLY A 132 0.35 -22.24 -3.10
C GLY A 132 -0.82 -23.18 -2.82
N LYS A 133 -1.15 -23.49 -1.57
CA LYS A 133 -2.29 -24.35 -1.20
C LYS A 133 -3.23 -23.64 -0.25
N LEU A 134 -4.52 -23.96 -0.32
CA LEU A 134 -5.52 -23.47 0.63
C LEU A 134 -5.17 -23.95 2.04
N LEU A 135 -5.38 -23.08 3.02
CA LEU A 135 -5.24 -23.44 4.42
C LEU A 135 -6.26 -24.53 4.78
N THR A 136 -5.81 -25.56 5.49
CA THR A 136 -6.69 -26.66 5.96
C THR A 136 -7.66 -26.15 7.03
N PRO A 137 -8.76 -26.87 7.33
CA PRO A 137 -9.67 -26.49 8.41
C PRO A 137 -8.95 -26.27 9.75
N GLU A 138 -7.96 -27.09 10.08
CA GLU A 138 -7.15 -26.97 11.31
C GLU A 138 -6.33 -25.68 11.30
N GLN A 139 -5.74 -25.32 10.16
CA GLN A 139 -4.99 -24.06 10.02
C GLN A 139 -5.90 -22.84 10.09
N GLN A 140 -7.08 -22.91 9.45
CA GLN A 140 -8.07 -21.84 9.51
C GLN A 140 -8.62 -21.64 10.93
N SER A 141 -8.64 -22.69 11.75
CA SER A 141 -9.04 -22.61 13.16
C SER A 141 -8.01 -21.89 14.07
N ASP A 142 -6.79 -21.61 13.58
CA ASP A 142 -5.76 -20.85 14.30
C ASP A 142 -5.40 -19.53 13.56
N PRO A 143 -6.30 -18.53 13.58
CA PRO A 143 -6.05 -17.25 12.93
C PRO A 143 -4.86 -16.49 13.54
N LYS A 144 -4.49 -16.76 14.80
CA LYS A 144 -3.34 -16.12 15.45
C LYS A 144 -2.06 -16.43 14.66
N THR A 145 -1.92 -17.67 14.22
CA THR A 145 -0.78 -18.11 13.41
C THR A 145 -0.99 -17.83 11.91
N TYR A 146 -2.19 -18.08 11.39
CA TYR A 146 -2.40 -18.21 9.94
C TYR A 146 -3.12 -17.03 9.26
N ALA A 147 -3.73 -16.10 10.00
CA ALA A 147 -4.45 -15.00 9.37
C ALA A 147 -3.49 -14.05 8.64
N ASP A 148 -3.81 -13.80 7.36
CA ASP A 148 -3.23 -12.77 6.51
C ASP A 148 -4.07 -11.49 6.65
N CYS A 149 -3.49 -10.50 7.31
CA CYS A 149 -4.09 -9.18 7.52
C CYS A 149 -3.37 -8.10 6.72
N ILE A 150 -2.84 -8.48 5.55
CA ILE A 150 -2.16 -7.60 4.58
C ILE A 150 -2.94 -7.61 3.26
N HIS A 151 -3.27 -8.80 2.75
CA HIS A 151 -3.96 -8.94 1.47
C HIS A 151 -5.48 -8.81 1.63
N TRP A 152 -6.15 -8.46 0.53
CA TRP A 152 -7.58 -8.12 0.49
C TRP A 152 -8.37 -9.16 -0.29
N CYS A 153 -9.59 -9.46 0.15
CA CYS A 153 -10.55 -10.23 -0.64
C CYS A 153 -10.91 -9.50 -1.94
N LEU A 154 -11.29 -10.27 -2.97
CA LEU A 154 -11.91 -9.77 -4.20
C LEU A 154 -13.23 -10.53 -4.43
N PRO A 155 -14.35 -9.84 -4.73
CA PRO A 155 -14.51 -8.39 -4.73
C PRO A 155 -14.28 -7.79 -3.33
N GLY A 156 -13.82 -6.54 -3.27
CA GLY A 156 -13.41 -5.93 -2.01
C GLY A 156 -12.78 -4.54 -2.11
N LEU A 157 -11.98 -4.17 -1.11
CA LEU A 157 -11.39 -2.84 -1.01
C LEU A 157 -10.56 -2.39 -2.24
N PRO A 158 -9.77 -3.26 -2.90
CA PRO A 158 -9.06 -2.86 -4.12
C PRO A 158 -9.98 -2.40 -5.26
N ASP A 159 -11.25 -2.80 -5.27
CA ASP A 159 -12.22 -2.32 -6.25
C ASP A 159 -12.46 -0.80 -6.08
N THR A 160 -12.53 -0.31 -4.84
CA THR A 160 -12.60 1.13 -4.54
C THR A 160 -11.33 1.86 -5.01
N TRP A 161 -10.15 1.26 -4.85
CA TRP A 161 -8.91 1.86 -5.36
C TRP A 161 -8.94 2.00 -6.88
N ASN A 162 -9.44 0.97 -7.57
CA ASN A 162 -9.63 0.97 -9.01
C ASN A 162 -10.71 1.98 -9.46
N GLN A 163 -11.72 2.27 -8.64
CA GLN A 163 -12.68 3.34 -8.95
C GLN A 163 -12.01 4.73 -8.98
N PHE A 164 -11.02 5.01 -8.13
CA PHE A 164 -10.25 6.26 -8.22
C PHE A 164 -9.43 6.35 -9.51
N LEU A 165 -8.80 5.25 -9.91
CA LEU A 165 -8.08 5.15 -11.19
C LEU A 165 -9.04 5.38 -12.36
N TYR A 166 -10.15 4.65 -12.39
CA TYR A 166 -11.18 4.76 -13.42
C TYR A 166 -11.70 6.19 -13.53
N ALA A 167 -12.08 6.81 -12.41
CA ALA A 167 -12.59 8.18 -12.40
C ALA A 167 -11.56 9.16 -12.98
N ARG A 168 -10.27 9.01 -12.63
CA ARG A 168 -9.21 9.87 -13.17
C ARG A 168 -9.01 9.67 -14.67
N ILE A 169 -8.95 8.43 -15.13
CA ILE A 169 -8.79 8.10 -16.56
C ILE A 169 -9.98 8.60 -17.36
N ALA A 170 -11.21 8.32 -16.90
CA ALA A 170 -12.44 8.73 -17.58
C ALA A 170 -12.66 10.25 -17.56
N SER A 171 -12.11 10.97 -16.58
CA SER A 171 -12.16 12.44 -16.51
C SER A 171 -11.10 13.15 -17.35
N ALA A 172 -10.12 12.43 -17.90
CA ALA A 172 -9.08 13.03 -18.71
C ALA A 172 -9.71 13.61 -19.99
N PRO A 173 -9.36 14.86 -20.40
CA PRO A 173 -9.86 15.40 -21.65
C PRO A 173 -9.47 14.46 -22.79
N TRP A 174 -10.44 14.07 -23.61
CA TRP A 174 -10.17 13.35 -24.85
C TRP A 174 -9.26 14.23 -25.70
N SER A 175 -8.09 13.71 -26.10
CA SER A 175 -7.30 14.37 -27.12
C SER A 175 -8.13 14.39 -28.40
N SER A 176 -8.67 15.56 -28.75
CA SER A 176 -9.48 15.77 -29.95
C SER A 176 -8.66 15.70 -31.26
N ASP A 177 -7.44 15.17 -31.21
CA ASP A 177 -6.59 14.97 -32.37
C ASP A 177 -6.72 13.52 -32.87
N GLN A 178 -7.86 13.23 -33.50
CA GLN A 178 -8.02 12.24 -34.57
C GLN A 178 -8.83 12.85 -35.70
#